data_AF-A0AAV0WFK5-F1
#
_entry.id   AF-A0AAV0WFK5-F1
#
_cell.length_a   1.000
_cell.length_b   1.000
_cell.length_c   1.000
_cell.angle_alpha   90.00
_cell.angle_beta   90.00
_cell.angle_gamma   90.00
#
_symmetry.space_group_name_H-M   'P 1'
#
loop_
_entity.id
_entity.type
_entity.pdbx_description
1 polymer ?
#
loop_
_entity_poly.entity_id
_entity_poly.type
_entity_poly.pdbx_seq_one_letter_code
_entity_poly.pdbx_strand_id
1 'polypeptide(L)'
;MDSKYNSNEKLLIDDPRFRIKPVQQMAAACTGALITSFFVTPLDVVKVRMQAQSRITNKHKCFVYSNGLMDYICTCDPSKKKTSDSPHCRNDQWYNKPIKFNGTLDAFKQIAKNEGILSLWSGLSPTLILALPATIVYFVSYEQLRCHIHDLTKPYYANNNQNQPLWISGISGCVARFGAATTVSPLELIRTKMQSKKLSYLEVHQAMQSLLKYHGYKGLWKGLGSTLLRDVPFSGIYWVMYEYIKQISGQQTSFMYNFIAGSISGTLAALLTTPFDVVKTIRQVELTEKEIITEPPKIASKWTIKEIIDIYQTNGIRGIFRGLVPRISKVAPACAIMVSTFEYGKTFFQNINMQAHKKKNEEILK
;
A
#
# COMPACT_ATOMS: atom_id res chain seq x y z
N MET A 1 6.11 19.04 -50.50
CA MET A 1 5.68 17.62 -50.42
C MET A 1 5.17 17.37 -49.01
N ASP A 2 4.18 18.18 -48.61
CA ASP A 2 3.71 18.25 -47.23
C ASP A 2 2.40 17.48 -47.13
N SER A 3 2.55 16.21 -46.79
CA SER A 3 1.45 15.39 -46.32
C SER A 3 0.92 16.02 -45.04
N LYS A 4 -0.22 16.72 -45.16
CA LYS A 4 -1.15 17.07 -44.07
C LYS A 4 -1.08 16.00 -42.99
N TYR A 5 -0.51 16.35 -41.85
CA TYR A 5 -0.55 15.57 -40.62
C TYR A 5 -2.03 15.36 -40.28
N ASN A 6 -2.54 14.21 -40.70
CA ASN A 6 -3.91 13.81 -40.49
C ASN A 6 -4.15 13.82 -38.98
N SER A 7 -5.07 14.65 -38.54
CA SER A 7 -5.58 14.78 -37.17
C SER A 7 -6.27 13.52 -36.61
N ASN A 8 -6.00 12.36 -37.24
CA ASN A 8 -6.55 11.04 -36.95
C ASN A 8 -5.47 9.96 -36.78
N GLU A 9 -4.19 10.33 -36.65
CA GLU A 9 -3.17 9.39 -36.21
C GLU A 9 -3.50 8.98 -34.76
N LYS A 10 -4.08 7.79 -34.62
CA LYS A 10 -4.26 7.08 -33.35
C LYS A 10 -3.05 7.38 -32.48
N LEU A 11 -3.27 8.13 -31.41
CA LEU A 11 -2.29 8.38 -30.35
C LEU A 11 -1.78 6.99 -29.92
N LEU A 12 -0.66 6.55 -30.49
CA LEU A 12 0.04 5.38 -30.01
C LEU A 12 0.63 5.84 -28.68
N ILE A 13 -0.06 5.49 -27.61
CA ILE A 13 0.29 5.78 -26.21
C ILE A 13 1.74 5.34 -25.89
N ASP A 14 2.33 4.50 -26.75
CA ASP A 14 3.67 3.94 -26.66
C ASP A 14 4.65 4.38 -27.79
N ASP A 15 4.41 5.47 -28.54
CA ASP A 15 5.40 5.95 -29.52
C ASP A 15 6.69 6.37 -28.78
N PRO A 16 7.86 5.76 -29.09
CA PRO A 16 9.11 6.03 -28.37
C PRO A 16 9.53 7.50 -28.42
N ARG A 17 9.05 8.26 -29.42
CA ARG A 17 9.38 9.69 -29.59
C ARG A 17 8.74 10.61 -28.57
N PHE A 18 7.62 10.22 -27.96
CA PHE A 18 6.86 11.06 -27.01
C PHE A 18 6.77 10.46 -25.60
N ARG A 19 7.59 9.43 -25.32
CA ARG A 19 7.62 8.74 -24.04
C ARG A 19 7.94 9.71 -22.89
N ILE A 20 7.22 9.56 -21.80
CA ILE A 20 7.45 10.33 -20.57
C ILE A 20 8.81 10.00 -19.95
N LYS A 21 9.50 11.02 -19.48
CA LYS A 21 10.80 10.87 -18.81
C LYS A 21 10.62 10.30 -17.39
N PRO A 22 11.63 9.65 -16.79
CA PRO A 22 11.56 9.17 -15.41
C PRO A 22 11.13 10.25 -14.40
N VAL A 23 11.62 11.49 -14.54
CA VAL A 23 11.23 12.61 -13.66
C VAL A 23 9.73 12.95 -13.78
N GLN A 24 9.17 12.88 -14.99
CA GLN A 24 7.73 13.10 -15.22
C GLN A 24 6.91 11.93 -14.63
N GLN A 25 7.40 10.71 -14.74
CA GLN A 25 6.79 9.53 -14.09
C GLN A 25 6.80 9.66 -12.57
N MET A 26 7.92 10.12 -11.98
CA MET A 26 8.02 10.40 -10.55
C MET A 26 7.00 11.44 -10.11
N ALA A 27 6.86 12.55 -10.84
CA ALA A 27 5.88 13.59 -10.54
C ALA A 27 4.44 13.06 -10.61
N ALA A 28 4.09 12.31 -11.66
CA ALA A 28 2.76 11.69 -11.79
C ALA A 28 2.48 10.69 -10.65
N ALA A 29 3.46 9.86 -10.29
CA ALA A 29 3.35 8.90 -9.19
C ALA A 29 3.21 9.60 -7.83
N CYS A 30 3.94 10.70 -7.59
CA CYS A 30 3.82 11.50 -6.38
C CYS A 30 2.43 12.10 -6.24
N THR A 31 1.91 12.73 -7.29
CA THR A 31 0.58 13.33 -7.29
C THR A 31 -0.49 12.27 -7.04
N GLY A 32 -0.41 11.12 -7.72
CA GLY A 32 -1.30 9.99 -7.46
C GLY A 32 -1.26 9.50 -6.02
N ALA A 33 -0.06 9.37 -5.44
CA ALA A 33 0.12 8.94 -4.07
C ALA A 33 -0.39 9.95 -3.03
N LEU A 34 -0.19 11.24 -3.26
CA LEU A 34 -0.70 12.31 -2.40
C LEU A 34 -2.23 12.34 -2.39
N ILE A 35 -2.86 12.33 -3.57
CA ILE A 35 -4.32 12.34 -3.70
C ILE A 35 -4.90 11.06 -3.07
N THR A 36 -4.33 9.90 -3.39
CA THR A 36 -4.78 8.62 -2.80
C THR A 36 -4.68 8.65 -1.29
N SER A 37 -3.55 9.10 -0.74
CA SER A 37 -3.35 9.18 0.71
C SER A 37 -4.34 10.14 1.35
N PHE A 38 -4.61 11.29 0.75
CA PHE A 38 -5.59 12.24 1.27
C PHE A 38 -6.99 11.63 1.42
N PHE A 39 -7.49 10.90 0.42
CA PHE A 39 -8.82 10.28 0.46
C PHE A 39 -8.90 9.00 1.29
N VAL A 40 -7.83 8.20 1.32
CA VAL A 40 -7.82 6.89 2.01
C VAL A 40 -7.48 7.02 3.49
N THR A 41 -6.76 8.07 3.92
CA THR A 41 -6.34 8.23 5.32
C THR A 41 -7.50 8.24 6.32
N PRO A 42 -8.62 8.96 6.08
CA PRO A 42 -9.77 8.90 6.99
C PRO A 42 -10.33 7.49 7.18
N LEU A 43 -10.38 6.68 6.10
CA LEU A 43 -10.84 5.29 6.16
C LEU A 43 -9.86 4.41 6.94
N ASP A 44 -8.56 4.65 6.77
CA ASP A 44 -7.52 3.94 7.52
C ASP A 44 -7.57 4.27 9.01
N VAL A 45 -7.71 5.54 9.38
CA VAL A 45 -7.84 5.95 10.79
C VAL A 45 -9.06 5.29 11.43
N VAL A 46 -10.23 5.36 10.79
CA VAL A 46 -11.45 4.72 11.31
C VAL A 46 -11.28 3.22 11.47
N LYS A 47 -10.70 2.55 10.47
CA LYS A 47 -10.44 1.11 10.53
C LYS A 47 -9.53 0.75 11.69
N VAL A 48 -8.42 1.47 11.87
CA VAL A 48 -7.46 1.19 12.95
C VAL A 48 -8.12 1.44 14.31
N ARG A 49 -8.88 2.52 14.48
CA ARG A 49 -9.63 2.82 15.72
C ARG A 49 -10.65 1.72 16.07
N MET A 50 -11.40 1.25 15.09
CA MET A 50 -12.35 0.15 15.28
C MET A 50 -11.65 -1.17 15.61
N GLN A 51 -10.53 -1.46 14.95
CA GLN A 51 -9.74 -2.68 15.22
C GLN A 51 -9.11 -2.63 16.62
N ALA A 52 -8.62 -1.47 17.04
CA ALA A 52 -8.13 -1.21 18.39
C ALA A 52 -9.21 -1.50 19.45
N GLN A 53 -10.44 -1.01 19.25
CA GLN A 53 -11.56 -1.25 20.17
C GLN A 53 -11.83 -2.73 20.46
N SER A 54 -11.71 -3.62 19.46
CA SER A 54 -11.95 -5.05 19.68
C SER A 54 -10.91 -5.71 20.60
N ARG A 55 -9.66 -5.22 20.56
CA ARG A 55 -8.55 -5.68 21.42
C ARG A 55 -8.68 -5.17 22.87
N ILE A 56 -9.47 -4.11 23.08
CA ILE A 56 -9.65 -3.39 24.35
C ILE A 56 -10.67 -4.05 25.30
N THR A 57 -11.43 -5.05 24.85
CA THR A 57 -12.52 -5.69 25.62
C THR A 57 -12.09 -6.51 26.86
N ASN A 58 -10.80 -6.49 27.24
CA ASN A 58 -10.32 -7.14 28.47
C ASN A 58 -10.62 -6.28 29.70
N LYS A 59 -11.48 -6.79 30.60
CA LYS A 59 -12.14 -6.08 31.73
C LYS A 59 -11.23 -5.44 32.80
N HIS A 60 -9.89 -5.49 32.72
CA HIS A 60 -8.97 -5.12 33.82
C HIS A 60 -7.86 -4.11 33.45
N LYS A 61 -8.09 -3.18 32.52
CA LYS A 61 -7.06 -2.22 32.06
C LYS A 61 -7.60 -0.78 32.01
N CYS A 62 -6.84 0.17 32.53
CA CYS A 62 -7.08 1.63 32.45
C CYS A 62 -6.31 2.25 31.28
N PHE A 63 -6.76 3.39 30.76
CA PHE A 63 -6.23 3.99 29.55
C PHE A 63 -5.58 5.34 29.80
N VAL A 64 -4.41 5.55 29.19
CA VAL A 64 -3.72 6.84 29.11
C VAL A 64 -3.66 7.21 27.63
N TYR A 65 -4.73 7.82 27.13
CA TYR A 65 -4.82 8.43 25.78
C TYR A 65 -4.81 7.45 24.57
N SER A 66 -5.84 7.59 23.71
CA SER A 66 -5.96 6.89 22.42
C SER A 66 -6.16 7.91 21.31
N ASN A 67 -5.16 8.07 20.44
CA ASN A 67 -5.34 8.73 19.14
C ASN A 67 -5.62 7.71 18.04
N GLY A 68 -6.07 6.50 18.42
CA GLY A 68 -6.45 5.35 17.57
C GLY A 68 -5.59 5.05 16.33
N LEU A 69 -4.37 5.54 16.32
CA LEU A 69 -3.20 4.85 15.78
C LEU A 69 -2.40 4.16 16.90
N MET A 70 -2.63 4.56 18.16
CA MET A 70 -1.86 4.18 19.36
C MET A 70 -2.77 4.17 20.58
N ASP A 71 -2.78 3.07 21.31
CA ASP A 71 -3.38 2.97 22.65
C ASP A 71 -2.27 2.71 23.67
N TYR A 72 -2.19 3.55 24.71
CA TYR A 72 -1.42 3.16 25.90
C TYR A 72 -2.35 2.50 26.90
N ILE A 73 -2.00 1.26 27.23
CA ILE A 73 -2.69 0.43 28.19
C ILE A 73 -1.89 0.50 29.49
N CYS A 74 -2.45 1.13 30.51
CA CYS A 74 -1.95 1.01 31.87
C CYS A 74 -2.80 -0.03 32.62
N THR A 75 -2.17 -1.03 33.23
CA THR A 75 -2.89 -1.95 34.11
C THR A 75 -3.21 -1.22 35.42
N CYS A 76 -4.48 -0.90 35.66
CA CYS A 76 -4.92 -0.55 37.00
C CYS A 76 -5.23 -1.84 37.75
N ASP A 77 -4.59 -2.04 38.89
CA ASP A 77 -5.05 -3.00 39.87
C ASP A 77 -6.23 -2.37 40.64
N PRO A 78 -7.46 -2.90 40.56
CA PRO A 78 -8.62 -2.34 41.26
C PRO A 78 -8.48 -2.40 42.79
N SER A 79 -7.54 -3.19 43.32
CA SER A 79 -7.31 -3.34 44.76
C SER A 79 -6.33 -2.32 45.37
N LYS A 80 -5.57 -1.60 44.54
CA LYS A 80 -4.57 -0.60 44.98
C LYS A 80 -4.93 0.79 44.49
N LYS A 81 -5.88 1.44 45.17
CA LYS A 81 -6.30 2.82 44.87
C LYS A 81 -5.24 3.89 45.16
N LYS A 82 -4.10 3.53 45.74
CA LYS A 82 -2.97 4.42 45.98
C LYS A 82 -1.69 3.57 45.86
N THR A 83 -0.63 4.13 45.31
CA THR A 83 0.70 3.55 45.04
C THR A 83 0.77 2.56 43.88
N SER A 84 0.89 3.08 42.66
CA SER A 84 1.58 2.38 41.58
C SER A 84 3.06 2.77 41.60
N ASP A 85 3.93 1.85 42.02
CA ASP A 85 5.40 1.93 41.89
C ASP A 85 5.86 1.74 40.43
N SER A 86 5.11 2.26 39.47
CA SER A 86 5.54 2.30 38.07
C SER A 86 5.92 3.75 37.73
N PRO A 87 7.19 4.03 37.36
CA PRO A 87 7.68 5.39 37.15
C PRO A 87 6.99 6.14 36.00
N HIS A 88 6.11 5.46 35.24
CA HIS A 88 5.37 6.03 34.11
C HIS A 88 3.92 6.41 34.39
N CYS A 89 3.37 6.15 35.58
CA CYS A 89 1.95 6.38 35.90
C CYS A 89 1.74 7.43 37.02
N ARG A 90 2.68 8.37 37.19
CA ARG A 90 2.76 9.22 38.39
C ARG A 90 1.91 10.51 38.34
N ASN A 91 1.37 10.91 37.19
CA ASN A 91 0.56 12.12 37.05
C ASN A 91 -0.83 11.81 36.48
N ASP A 92 -1.83 11.96 37.36
CA ASP A 92 -3.27 11.79 37.10
C ASP A 92 -3.82 12.86 36.14
N GLN A 93 -3.86 12.56 34.84
CA GLN A 93 -4.91 13.07 33.96
C GLN A 93 -5.67 11.87 33.39
N TRP A 94 -6.74 11.49 34.07
CA TRP A 94 -7.66 10.44 33.65
C TRP A 94 -8.35 10.88 32.35
N TYR A 95 -7.89 10.38 31.21
CA TYR A 95 -8.51 10.65 29.91
C TYR A 95 -9.87 9.94 29.81
N ASN A 96 -10.79 10.59 29.09
CA ASN A 96 -12.17 10.15 28.88
C ASN A 96 -12.27 8.68 28.43
N LYS A 97 -13.34 8.02 28.89
CA LYS A 97 -13.70 6.63 28.56
C LYS A 97 -13.52 6.34 27.06
N PRO A 98 -12.94 5.19 26.67
CA PRO A 98 -12.74 4.86 25.27
C PRO A 98 -14.07 4.90 24.51
N ILE A 99 -14.07 5.64 23.40
CA ILE A 99 -15.22 5.83 22.54
C ILE A 99 -15.64 4.45 22.00
N LYS A 100 -16.90 4.08 22.19
CA LYS A 100 -17.45 2.84 21.64
C LYS A 100 -18.10 3.12 20.29
N PHE A 101 -17.55 2.49 19.27
CA PHE A 101 -18.06 2.49 17.91
C PHE A 101 -18.98 1.28 17.71
N ASN A 102 -20.21 1.53 17.29
CA ASN A 102 -21.16 0.48 16.88
C ASN A 102 -21.11 0.19 15.37
N GLY A 103 -20.36 0.99 14.60
CA GLY A 103 -20.17 0.82 13.17
C GLY A 103 -19.20 1.83 12.58
N THR A 104 -18.88 1.69 11.30
CA THR A 104 -17.91 2.57 10.60
C THR A 104 -18.40 4.02 10.51
N LEU A 105 -19.68 4.24 10.18
CA LEU A 105 -20.27 5.59 10.11
C LEU A 105 -20.36 6.25 11.48
N ASP A 106 -20.67 5.46 12.50
CA ASP A 106 -20.70 5.90 13.90
C ASP A 106 -19.29 6.29 14.36
N ALA A 107 -18.26 5.52 13.99
CA ALA A 107 -16.87 5.87 14.23
C ALA A 107 -16.46 7.18 13.55
N PHE A 108 -16.80 7.36 12.27
CA PHE A 108 -16.57 8.63 11.58
C PHE A 108 -17.19 9.82 12.31
N LYS A 109 -18.47 9.70 12.69
CA LYS A 109 -19.21 10.78 13.36
C LYS A 109 -18.64 11.08 14.74
N GLN A 110 -18.34 10.05 15.53
CA GLN A 110 -17.82 10.23 16.90
C GLN A 110 -16.40 10.78 16.90
N ILE A 111 -15.53 10.36 15.98
CA ILE A 111 -14.17 10.89 15.84
C ILE A 111 -14.23 12.37 15.43
N ALA A 112 -14.99 12.69 14.38
CA ALA A 112 -15.12 14.07 13.92
C ALA A 112 -15.71 15.00 14.99
N LYS A 113 -16.68 14.52 15.80
CA LYS A 113 -17.32 15.31 16.86
C LYS A 113 -16.43 15.48 18.09
N ASN A 114 -15.72 14.44 18.52
CA ASN A 114 -14.99 14.45 19.79
C ASN A 114 -13.54 14.94 19.67
N GLU A 115 -12.91 14.75 18.51
CA GLU A 115 -11.49 15.06 18.28
C GLU A 115 -11.29 16.12 17.18
N GLY A 116 -12.36 16.52 16.50
CA GLY A 116 -12.34 17.44 15.38
C GLY A 116 -12.07 16.75 14.04
N ILE A 117 -12.46 17.39 12.94
CA ILE A 117 -12.40 16.80 11.59
C ILE A 117 -10.97 16.48 11.13
N LEU A 118 -9.98 17.28 11.54
CA LEU A 118 -8.57 17.10 11.18
C LEU A 118 -7.94 15.85 11.81
N SER A 119 -8.53 15.31 12.88
CA SER A 119 -8.08 14.06 13.52
C SER A 119 -8.16 12.85 12.57
N LEU A 120 -9.04 12.88 11.55
CA LEU A 120 -9.13 11.85 10.52
C LEU A 120 -7.88 11.77 9.63
N TRP A 121 -7.05 12.81 9.62
CA TRP A 121 -5.75 12.84 8.93
C TRP A 121 -4.56 12.76 9.90
N SER A 122 -4.81 12.43 11.17
CA SER A 122 -3.75 12.18 12.14
C SER A 122 -2.86 11.03 11.66
N GLY A 123 -1.54 11.27 11.58
CA GLY A 123 -0.58 10.29 11.06
C GLY A 123 -0.36 10.31 9.54
N LEU A 124 -0.97 11.25 8.80
CA LEU A 124 -0.74 11.43 7.36
C LEU A 124 0.73 11.76 7.05
N SER A 125 1.34 12.71 7.76
CA SER A 125 2.72 13.16 7.48
C SER A 125 3.75 12.03 7.60
N PRO A 126 3.82 11.26 8.72
CA PRO A 126 4.70 10.09 8.80
C PRO A 126 4.38 9.01 7.77
N THR A 127 3.11 8.86 7.41
CA THR A 127 2.68 7.92 6.37
C THR A 127 3.19 8.34 4.99
N LEU A 128 3.12 9.62 4.64
CA LEU A 128 3.57 10.15 3.35
C LEU A 128 5.08 10.07 3.18
N ILE A 129 5.86 10.45 4.21
CA ILE A 129 7.32 10.39 4.17
C ILE A 129 7.82 8.98 3.83
N LEU A 130 7.09 7.95 4.27
CA LEU A 130 7.45 6.54 4.07
C LEU A 130 6.76 5.91 2.85
N ALA A 131 5.55 6.36 2.50
CA ALA A 131 4.79 5.82 1.37
C ALA A 131 5.23 6.38 0.01
N LEU A 132 5.60 7.67 -0.06
CA LEU A 132 5.95 8.32 -1.33
C LEU A 132 7.18 7.69 -1.99
N PRO A 133 8.31 7.44 -1.30
CA PRO A 133 9.45 6.78 -1.93
C PRO A 133 9.07 5.40 -2.46
N ALA A 134 8.24 4.66 -1.72
CA ALA A 134 7.82 3.32 -2.11
C ALA A 134 6.97 3.31 -3.38
N THR A 135 6.01 4.24 -3.49
CA THR A 135 5.17 4.36 -4.68
C THR A 135 5.96 4.84 -5.88
N ILE A 136 6.87 5.80 -5.70
CA ILE A 136 7.73 6.31 -6.78
C ILE A 136 8.59 5.18 -7.34
N VAL A 137 9.35 4.48 -6.49
CA VAL A 137 10.21 3.38 -6.93
C VAL A 137 9.39 2.33 -7.67
N TYR A 138 8.24 1.94 -7.13
CA TYR A 138 7.38 0.95 -7.76
C TYR A 138 6.86 1.37 -9.14
N PHE A 139 6.21 2.54 -9.26
CA PHE A 139 5.60 2.98 -10.53
C PHE A 139 6.63 3.32 -11.59
N VAL A 140 7.76 3.94 -11.22
CA VAL A 140 8.84 4.23 -12.15
C VAL A 140 9.50 2.93 -12.62
N SER A 141 9.85 2.02 -11.70
CA SER A 141 10.42 0.73 -12.10
C SER A 141 9.46 -0.08 -12.97
N TYR A 142 8.15 -0.06 -12.66
CA TYR A 142 7.14 -0.72 -13.47
C TYR A 142 7.11 -0.16 -14.90
N GLU A 143 7.01 1.16 -15.06
CA GLU A 143 6.96 1.78 -16.39
C GLU A 143 8.25 1.55 -17.18
N GLN A 144 9.41 1.68 -16.55
CA GLN A 144 10.69 1.45 -17.23
C GLN A 144 10.84 -0.01 -17.69
N LEU A 145 10.49 -0.97 -16.82
CA LEU A 145 10.53 -2.39 -17.16
C LEU A 145 9.52 -2.75 -18.25
N ARG A 146 8.29 -2.22 -18.14
CA ARG A 146 7.24 -2.43 -19.15
C ARG A 146 7.70 -1.89 -20.50
N CYS A 147 8.22 -0.67 -20.55
CA CYS A 147 8.72 -0.05 -21.78
C CYS A 147 9.86 -0.87 -22.38
N HIS A 148 10.82 -1.29 -21.56
CA HIS A 148 11.97 -2.07 -22.02
C HIS A 148 11.55 -3.42 -22.61
N ILE A 149 10.71 -4.18 -21.89
CA ILE A 149 10.22 -5.48 -22.36
C ILE A 149 9.32 -5.31 -23.60
N HIS A 150 8.49 -4.25 -23.63
CA HIS A 150 7.68 -3.92 -24.79
C HIS A 150 8.56 -3.67 -26.03
N ASP A 151 9.59 -2.83 -25.92
CA ASP A 151 10.46 -2.49 -27.05
C ASP A 151 11.23 -3.72 -27.57
N LEU A 152 11.68 -4.60 -26.67
CA LEU A 152 12.32 -5.87 -27.03
C LEU A 152 11.37 -6.86 -27.73
N THR A 153 10.10 -6.88 -27.32
CA THR A 153 9.13 -7.87 -27.82
C THR A 153 8.36 -7.34 -29.04
N LYS A 154 8.29 -6.01 -29.24
CA LYS A 154 7.62 -5.32 -30.35
C LYS A 154 7.87 -5.94 -31.73
N PRO A 155 9.11 -6.25 -32.15
CA PRO A 155 9.35 -6.85 -33.47
C PRO A 155 8.68 -8.21 -33.64
N TYR A 156 8.43 -8.95 -32.56
CA TYR A 156 7.88 -10.31 -32.62
C TYR A 156 6.36 -10.34 -32.83
N TYR A 157 5.60 -9.42 -32.22
CA TYR A 157 4.13 -9.39 -32.35
C TYR A 157 3.59 -8.33 -33.32
N ALA A 158 4.39 -7.32 -33.68
CA ALA A 158 3.97 -6.32 -34.67
C ALA A 158 3.64 -6.95 -36.04
N ASN A 159 4.25 -8.10 -36.37
CA ASN A 159 4.01 -8.82 -37.62
C ASN A 159 2.63 -9.51 -37.68
N ASN A 160 1.98 -9.77 -36.54
CA ASN A 160 0.76 -10.59 -36.48
C ASN A 160 -0.52 -9.79 -36.16
N ASN A 161 -0.49 -8.44 -36.14
CA ASN A 161 -1.62 -7.58 -35.71
C ASN A 161 -2.22 -7.98 -34.35
N GLN A 162 -1.43 -8.60 -33.48
CA GLN A 162 -1.88 -8.98 -32.14
C GLN A 162 -1.65 -7.83 -31.15
N ASN A 163 -2.63 -7.61 -30.26
CA ASN A 163 -2.49 -6.68 -29.14
C ASN A 163 -1.28 -7.06 -28.28
N GLN A 164 -0.74 -6.08 -27.55
CA GLN A 164 0.37 -6.30 -26.62
C GLN A 164 0.05 -7.48 -25.68
N PRO A 165 0.92 -8.49 -25.56
CA PRO A 165 0.60 -9.63 -24.73
C PRO A 165 0.57 -9.26 -23.24
N LEU A 166 -0.49 -9.70 -22.55
CA LEU A 166 -0.80 -9.32 -21.16
C LEU A 166 0.29 -9.71 -20.15
N TRP A 167 1.05 -10.78 -20.46
CA TRP A 167 2.13 -11.25 -19.59
C TRP A 167 3.24 -10.21 -19.43
N ILE A 168 3.47 -9.31 -20.41
CA ILE A 168 4.49 -8.25 -20.31
C ILE A 168 4.22 -7.39 -19.08
N SER A 169 2.97 -6.96 -18.93
CA SER A 169 2.53 -6.10 -17.83
C SER A 169 2.54 -6.85 -16.50
N GLY A 170 2.20 -8.15 -16.49
CA GLY A 170 2.28 -9.00 -15.30
C GLY A 170 3.71 -9.19 -14.80
N ILE A 171 4.65 -9.57 -15.67
CA ILE A 171 6.06 -9.78 -15.31
C ILE A 171 6.70 -8.46 -14.87
N SER A 172 6.47 -7.38 -15.62
CA SER A 172 6.94 -6.03 -15.24
C SER A 172 6.44 -5.62 -13.86
N GLY A 173 5.15 -5.88 -13.58
CA GLY A 173 4.53 -5.64 -12.28
C GLY A 173 5.18 -6.45 -11.16
N CYS A 174 5.43 -7.74 -11.36
CA CYS A 174 6.06 -8.61 -10.38
C CYS A 174 7.50 -8.19 -10.06
N VAL A 175 8.32 -7.96 -11.09
CA VAL A 175 9.73 -7.58 -10.93
C VAL A 175 9.86 -6.20 -10.30
N ALA A 176 9.06 -5.23 -10.75
CA ALA A 176 9.03 -3.90 -10.15
C ALA A 176 8.63 -3.95 -8.67
N ARG A 177 7.61 -4.75 -8.32
CA ARG A 177 7.15 -4.85 -6.93
C ARG A 177 8.16 -5.55 -6.03
N PHE A 178 8.85 -6.57 -6.55
CA PHE A 178 9.93 -7.26 -5.84
C PHE A 178 11.09 -6.29 -5.53
N GLY A 179 11.57 -5.53 -6.53
CA GLY A 179 12.63 -4.55 -6.36
C GLY A 179 12.24 -3.41 -5.41
N ALA A 180 11.04 -2.86 -5.58
CA ALA A 180 10.52 -1.81 -4.72
C ALA A 180 10.36 -2.28 -3.26
N ALA A 181 9.75 -3.44 -3.03
CA ALA A 181 9.58 -3.99 -1.69
C ALA A 181 10.92 -4.23 -0.99
N THR A 182 11.92 -4.73 -1.71
CA THR A 182 13.27 -4.99 -1.17
C THR A 182 14.01 -3.70 -0.80
N THR A 183 13.86 -2.65 -1.61
CA THR A 183 14.49 -1.34 -1.35
C THR A 183 13.82 -0.63 -0.17
N VAL A 184 12.51 -0.78 -0.04
CA VAL A 184 11.69 -0.07 0.96
C VAL A 184 11.60 -0.82 2.29
N SER A 185 11.96 -2.10 2.35
CA SER A 185 11.76 -2.94 3.55
C SER A 185 12.32 -2.32 4.85
N PRO A 186 13.53 -1.71 4.84
CA PRO A 186 14.06 -1.06 6.04
C PRO A 186 13.18 0.11 6.52
N LEU A 187 12.64 0.90 5.59
CA LEU A 187 11.73 2.02 5.89
C LEU A 187 10.38 1.50 6.41
N GLU A 188 9.86 0.42 5.84
CA GLU A 188 8.65 -0.25 6.34
C GLU A 188 8.85 -0.82 7.75
N LEU A 189 10.03 -1.36 8.05
CA LEU A 189 10.35 -1.86 9.39
C LEU A 189 10.36 -0.73 10.43
N ILE A 190 10.96 0.41 10.09
CA ILE A 190 10.95 1.60 10.94
C ILE A 190 9.51 2.09 11.14
N ARG A 191 8.73 2.18 10.05
CA ARG A 191 7.32 2.58 10.08
C ARG A 191 6.52 1.71 11.04
N THR A 192 6.61 0.39 10.87
CA THR A 192 5.83 -0.58 11.64
C THR A 192 6.20 -0.56 13.11
N LYS A 193 7.49 -0.38 13.47
CA LYS A 193 7.90 -0.20 14.86
C LYS A 193 7.36 1.10 15.47
N MET A 194 7.46 2.20 14.75
CA MET A 194 6.95 3.50 15.20
C MET A 194 5.42 3.53 15.30
N GLN A 195 4.71 2.69 14.53
CA GLN A 195 3.26 2.51 14.60
C GLN A 195 2.81 1.51 15.67
N SER A 196 3.66 0.55 16.07
CA SER A 196 3.30 -0.47 17.05
C SER A 196 3.56 -0.05 18.50
N LYS A 197 4.62 0.69 18.74
CA LYS A 197 4.98 1.29 20.04
C LYS A 197 5.18 2.77 19.76
N LYS A 198 4.54 3.68 20.51
CA LYS A 198 4.73 5.14 20.35
C LYS A 198 6.11 5.51 20.87
N LEU A 199 7.10 5.08 20.08
CA LEU A 199 8.51 5.27 20.32
C LEU A 199 8.84 6.69 19.90
N SER A 200 9.46 7.43 20.80
CA SER A 200 10.19 8.64 20.42
C SER A 200 11.22 8.30 19.35
N TYR A 201 11.60 9.28 18.52
CA TYR A 201 12.65 9.09 17.51
C TYR A 201 13.95 8.51 18.10
N LEU A 202 14.26 8.85 19.35
CA LEU A 202 15.40 8.31 20.10
C LEU A 202 15.24 6.80 20.40
N GLU A 203 14.05 6.37 20.78
CA GLU A 203 13.77 4.96 21.09
C GLU A 203 13.71 4.12 19.80
N VAL A 204 13.25 4.69 18.68
CA VAL A 204 13.36 4.06 17.36
C VAL A 204 14.83 3.87 16.98
N HIS A 205 15.68 4.87 17.23
CA HIS A 205 17.11 4.78 16.98
C HIS A 205 17.78 3.71 17.84
N GLN A 206 17.47 3.65 19.15
CA GLN A 206 17.96 2.59 20.04
C GLN A 206 17.49 1.20 19.61
N ALA A 207 16.23 1.08 19.16
CA ALA A 207 15.69 -0.18 18.63
C ALA A 207 16.36 -0.60 17.31
N MET A 208 16.74 0.36 16.47
CA MET A 208 17.51 0.13 15.24
C MET A 208 18.95 -0.30 15.55
N GLN A 209 19.64 0.38 16.47
CA GLN A 209 20.98 0.00 16.92
C GLN A 209 20.98 -1.40 17.53
N SER A 210 20.00 -1.71 18.37
CA SER A 210 19.83 -3.05 18.94
C SER A 210 19.59 -4.09 17.86
N LEU A 211 18.73 -3.80 16.88
CA LEU A 211 18.49 -4.71 15.75
C LEU A 211 19.77 -5.01 14.97
N LEU A 212 20.56 -3.98 14.65
CA LEU A 212 21.83 -4.14 13.95
C LEU A 212 22.87 -4.89 14.78
N LYS A 213 22.91 -4.68 16.10
CA LYS A 213 23.81 -5.40 17.02
C LYS A 213 23.47 -6.89 17.14
N TYR A 214 22.19 -7.25 17.21
CA TYR A 214 21.76 -8.63 17.45
C TYR A 214 21.52 -9.45 16.17
N HIS A 215 20.95 -8.85 15.12
CA HIS A 215 20.56 -9.56 13.89
C HIS A 215 21.42 -9.15 12.68
N GLY A 216 22.37 -8.23 12.86
CA GLY A 216 23.17 -7.66 11.77
C GLY A 216 22.34 -6.87 10.77
N TYR A 217 22.93 -6.56 9.62
CA TYR A 217 22.27 -5.85 8.53
C TYR A 217 21.06 -6.62 7.96
N LYS A 218 21.10 -7.95 7.97
CA LYS A 218 19.99 -8.81 7.51
C LYS A 218 18.71 -8.62 8.34
N GLY A 219 18.82 -8.13 9.58
CA GLY A 219 17.69 -7.79 10.43
C GLY A 219 16.75 -6.75 9.82
N LEU A 220 17.24 -5.87 8.94
CA LEU A 220 16.43 -4.84 8.28
C LEU A 220 15.40 -5.41 7.28
N TRP A 221 15.65 -6.63 6.78
CA TRP A 221 14.75 -7.34 5.87
C TRP A 221 13.90 -8.41 6.58
N LYS A 222 13.86 -8.39 7.92
CA LYS A 222 13.01 -9.29 8.70
C LYS A 222 11.55 -9.02 8.36
N GLY A 223 10.87 -10.04 7.82
CA GLY A 223 9.48 -9.94 7.35
C GLY A 223 9.32 -9.65 5.86
N LEU A 224 10.41 -9.37 5.12
CA LEU A 224 10.36 -9.15 3.67
C LEU A 224 9.69 -10.32 2.94
N GLY A 225 10.03 -11.56 3.28
CA GLY A 225 9.46 -12.75 2.64
C GLY A 225 7.92 -12.80 2.73
N SER A 226 7.35 -12.48 3.89
CA SER A 226 5.89 -12.42 4.08
C SER A 226 5.26 -11.24 3.32
N THR A 227 5.99 -10.12 3.16
CA THR A 227 5.54 -9.00 2.34
C THR A 227 5.56 -9.34 0.84
N LEU A 228 6.65 -9.94 0.34
CA LEU A 228 6.78 -10.36 -1.05
C LEU A 228 5.72 -11.39 -1.45
N LEU A 229 5.46 -12.36 -0.56
CA LEU A 229 4.46 -13.40 -0.77
C LEU A 229 3.08 -12.85 -1.12
N ARG A 230 2.70 -11.70 -0.55
CA ARG A 230 1.43 -11.05 -0.83
C ARG A 230 1.53 -10.03 -1.96
N ASP A 231 2.54 -9.17 -1.91
CA ASP A 231 2.60 -7.96 -2.73
C ASP A 231 2.98 -8.28 -4.18
N VAL A 232 3.85 -9.27 -4.42
CA VAL A 232 4.29 -9.64 -5.79
C VAL A 232 3.15 -10.29 -6.59
N PRO A 233 2.44 -11.33 -6.08
CA PRO A 233 1.30 -11.89 -6.81
C PRO A 233 0.18 -10.88 -7.02
N PHE A 234 -0.06 -10.00 -6.03
CA PHE A 234 -1.05 -8.93 -6.15
C PHE A 234 -0.71 -8.00 -7.33
N SER A 235 0.55 -7.56 -7.43
CA SER A 235 1.01 -6.68 -8.51
C SER A 235 0.85 -7.32 -9.89
N GLY A 236 1.28 -8.57 -10.05
CA GLY A 236 1.19 -9.27 -11.34
C GLY A 236 -0.25 -9.42 -11.82
N ILE A 237 -1.14 -9.90 -10.94
CA ILE A 237 -2.57 -10.05 -11.26
C ILE A 237 -3.21 -8.69 -11.54
N TYR A 238 -2.88 -7.68 -10.74
CA TYR A 238 -3.41 -6.33 -10.89
C TYR A 238 -3.13 -5.75 -12.28
N TRP A 239 -1.87 -5.76 -12.72
CA TRP A 239 -1.49 -5.19 -14.01
C TRP A 239 -1.97 -6.01 -15.20
N VAL A 240 -2.02 -7.34 -15.09
CA VAL A 240 -2.64 -8.20 -16.14
C VAL A 240 -4.11 -7.85 -16.32
N MET A 241 -4.87 -7.78 -15.22
CA MET A 241 -6.29 -7.46 -15.28
C MET A 241 -6.55 -6.03 -15.73
N TYR A 242 -5.73 -5.08 -15.27
CA TYR A 242 -5.84 -3.68 -15.68
C TYR A 242 -5.61 -3.50 -17.18
N GLU A 243 -4.57 -4.10 -17.73
CA GLU A 243 -4.26 -4.00 -19.16
C GLU A 243 -5.25 -4.80 -20.00
N TYR A 244 -5.75 -5.93 -19.52
CA TYR A 244 -6.83 -6.66 -20.18
C TYR A 244 -8.08 -5.78 -20.35
N ILE A 245 -8.51 -5.12 -19.27
CA ILE A 245 -9.64 -4.19 -19.32
C ILE A 245 -9.33 -3.05 -20.31
N LYS A 246 -8.14 -2.43 -20.21
CA LYS A 246 -7.71 -1.35 -21.10
C LYS A 246 -7.72 -1.74 -22.58
N GLN A 247 -7.29 -2.95 -22.92
CA GLN A 247 -7.29 -3.46 -24.29
C GLN A 247 -8.70 -3.61 -24.87
N ILE A 248 -9.69 -3.98 -24.06
CA ILE A 248 -11.09 -4.09 -24.49
C ILE A 248 -11.64 -2.73 -24.92
N SER A 249 -11.22 -1.63 -24.27
CA SER A 249 -11.75 -0.30 -24.58
C SER A 249 -11.19 0.33 -25.87
N GLY A 250 -10.01 -0.09 -26.35
CA GLY A 250 -9.46 0.32 -27.66
C GLY A 250 -9.27 1.83 -27.93
N GLN A 251 -9.50 2.72 -26.95
CA GLN A 251 -9.51 4.19 -27.10
C GLN A 251 -8.75 4.88 -25.96
N GLN A 252 -8.46 6.19 -26.14
CA GLN A 252 -7.94 7.04 -25.06
C GLN A 252 -8.86 6.94 -23.83
N THR A 253 -8.34 6.33 -22.77
CA THR A 253 -9.15 6.02 -21.60
C THR A 253 -9.39 7.28 -20.78
N SER A 254 -10.66 7.66 -20.65
CA SER A 254 -11.09 8.74 -19.74
C SER A 254 -10.66 8.45 -18.31
N PHE A 255 -10.50 9.49 -17.49
CA PHE A 255 -10.19 9.35 -16.06
C PHE A 255 -11.14 8.37 -15.36
N MET A 256 -12.46 8.49 -15.64
CA MET A 256 -13.47 7.62 -15.03
C MET A 256 -13.31 6.15 -15.47
N TYR A 257 -12.90 5.92 -16.71
CA TYR A 257 -12.61 4.58 -17.20
C TYR A 257 -11.44 3.96 -16.45
N ASN A 258 -10.31 4.69 -16.34
CA ASN A 258 -9.14 4.23 -15.59
C ASN A 258 -9.45 4.02 -14.11
N PHE A 259 -10.34 4.83 -13.54
CA PHE A 259 -10.82 4.69 -12.17
C PHE A 259 -11.59 3.36 -11.97
N ILE A 260 -12.56 3.07 -12.85
CA ILE A 260 -13.35 1.83 -12.79
C ILE A 260 -12.46 0.61 -13.07
N ALA A 261 -11.63 0.67 -14.11
CA ALA A 261 -10.69 -0.39 -14.46
C ALA A 261 -9.73 -0.69 -13.30
N GLY A 262 -9.18 0.36 -12.66
CA GLY A 262 -8.32 0.23 -11.48
C GLY A 262 -9.02 -0.34 -10.25
N SER A 263 -10.31 -0.05 -10.06
CA SER A 263 -11.13 -0.61 -8.98
C SER A 263 -11.43 -2.10 -9.19
N ILE A 264 -11.83 -2.48 -10.41
CA ILE A 264 -12.15 -3.88 -10.76
C ILE A 264 -10.88 -4.73 -10.69
N SER A 265 -9.78 -4.28 -11.30
CA SER A 265 -8.51 -5.01 -11.25
C SER A 265 -7.99 -5.14 -9.81
N GLY A 266 -8.10 -4.08 -9.00
CA GLY A 266 -7.75 -4.10 -7.58
C GLY A 266 -8.58 -5.08 -6.76
N THR A 267 -9.88 -5.17 -7.04
CA THR A 267 -10.81 -6.09 -6.37
C THR A 267 -10.52 -7.54 -6.72
N LEU A 268 -10.34 -7.85 -8.00
CA LEU A 268 -10.01 -9.20 -8.46
C LEU A 268 -8.63 -9.64 -7.96
N ALA A 269 -7.63 -8.76 -8.02
CA ALA A 269 -6.32 -9.03 -7.45
C ALA A 269 -6.40 -9.27 -5.94
N ALA A 270 -7.20 -8.49 -5.20
CA ALA A 270 -7.43 -8.71 -3.78
C ALA A 270 -8.09 -10.06 -3.53
N LEU A 271 -9.15 -10.43 -4.26
CA LEU A 271 -9.84 -11.71 -4.09
C LEU A 271 -8.90 -12.91 -4.30
N LEU A 272 -8.08 -12.89 -5.35
CA LEU A 272 -7.18 -14.01 -5.65
C LEU A 272 -6.00 -14.11 -4.67
N THR A 273 -5.62 -13.01 -4.04
CA THR A 273 -4.45 -12.97 -3.14
C THR A 273 -4.82 -12.96 -1.66
N THR A 274 -6.10 -13.06 -1.28
CA THR A 274 -6.49 -13.13 0.14
C THR A 274 -5.89 -14.30 0.89
N PRO A 275 -5.72 -15.50 0.32
CA PRO A 275 -5.06 -16.60 1.03
C PRO A 275 -3.64 -16.22 1.50
N PHE A 276 -2.89 -15.51 0.66
CA PHE A 276 -1.53 -15.03 0.98
C PHE A 276 -1.53 -13.91 2.03
N ASP A 277 -2.54 -13.03 2.00
CA ASP A 277 -2.70 -11.98 3.02
C ASP A 277 -3.04 -12.59 4.38
N VAL A 278 -3.92 -13.60 4.45
CA VAL A 278 -4.25 -14.29 5.70
C VAL A 278 -2.99 -14.93 6.32
N VAL A 279 -2.21 -15.67 5.53
CA VAL A 279 -0.94 -16.25 6.01
C VAL A 279 0.02 -15.18 6.52
N LYS A 280 0.17 -14.08 5.79
CA LYS A 280 1.01 -12.95 6.23
C LYS A 280 0.54 -12.40 7.57
N THR A 281 -0.76 -12.18 7.73
CA THR A 281 -1.31 -11.60 8.97
C THR A 281 -1.13 -12.54 10.16
N ILE A 282 -1.30 -13.85 10.00
CA ILE A 282 -1.05 -14.84 11.06
C ILE A 282 0.42 -14.81 11.48
N ARG A 283 1.35 -14.87 10.52
CA ARG A 283 2.80 -14.79 10.81
C ARG A 283 3.17 -13.49 11.53
N GLN A 284 2.55 -12.36 11.16
CA GLN A 284 2.80 -11.08 11.82
C GLN A 284 2.26 -11.04 13.25
N VAL A 285 1.11 -11.66 13.51
CA VAL A 285 0.55 -11.78 14.86
C VAL A 285 1.44 -12.68 15.73
N GLU A 286 1.86 -13.85 15.24
CA GLU A 286 2.75 -14.75 15.97
C GLU A 286 4.09 -14.10 16.33
N LEU A 287 4.69 -13.33 15.41
CA LEU A 287 5.92 -12.58 15.68
C LEU A 287 5.73 -11.54 16.77
N THR A 288 4.55 -10.89 16.80
CA THR A 288 4.22 -9.86 17.80
C THR A 288 4.01 -10.49 19.18
N GLU A 289 3.32 -11.64 19.26
CA GLU A 289 3.11 -12.36 20.53
C GLU A 289 4.43 -12.88 21.13
N LYS A 290 5.35 -13.38 20.28
CA LYS A 290 6.68 -13.84 20.70
C LYS A 290 7.61 -12.72 21.18
N GLU A 291 7.35 -11.46 20.81
CA GLU A 291 8.08 -10.31 21.37
C GLU A 291 7.55 -9.90 22.76
N ILE A 292 6.35 -10.36 23.14
CA ILE A 292 5.69 -10.01 24.40
C ILE A 292 5.86 -11.15 25.44
N ILE A 293 5.96 -12.39 24.98
CA ILE A 293 6.08 -13.59 25.81
C ILE A 293 7.49 -14.17 25.59
N THR A 294 8.32 -14.19 26.65
CA THR A 294 9.68 -14.73 26.70
C THR A 294 9.71 -16.27 26.56
N GLU A 295 8.97 -16.84 25.61
CA GLU A 295 8.98 -18.27 25.32
C GLU A 295 9.86 -18.59 24.10
N PRO A 296 10.61 -19.71 24.12
CA PRO A 296 11.44 -20.10 23.00
C PRO A 296 10.58 -20.36 21.76
N PRO A 297 11.03 -19.94 20.56
CA PRO A 297 10.19 -19.99 19.37
C PRO A 297 9.88 -21.44 18.99
N LYS A 298 8.61 -21.84 19.07
CA LYS A 298 8.12 -22.95 18.24
C LYS A 298 8.43 -22.58 16.79
N ILE A 299 9.12 -23.48 16.09
CA ILE A 299 9.55 -23.33 14.70
C ILE A 299 8.27 -23.11 13.88
N ALA A 300 8.00 -21.86 13.50
CA ALA A 300 6.92 -21.55 12.57
C ALA A 300 7.20 -22.35 11.30
N SER A 301 6.17 -23.04 10.80
CA SER A 301 6.28 -23.84 9.58
C SER A 301 6.90 -22.98 8.46
N LYS A 302 8.08 -23.36 7.96
CA LYS A 302 8.77 -22.60 6.90
C LYS A 302 7.96 -22.54 5.58
N TRP A 303 6.94 -23.39 5.45
CA TRP A 303 6.21 -23.59 4.20
C TRP A 303 4.83 -22.94 4.23
N THR A 304 4.66 -21.92 3.40
CA THR A 304 3.40 -21.19 3.21
C THR A 304 2.24 -22.11 2.84
N ILE A 305 2.48 -23.12 2.00
CA ILE A 305 1.43 -24.03 1.53
C ILE A 305 0.89 -24.88 2.69
N LYS A 306 1.78 -25.34 3.59
CA LYS A 306 1.38 -26.11 4.76
C LYS A 306 0.52 -25.28 5.71
N GLU A 307 0.84 -24.00 5.90
CA GLU A 307 0.01 -23.09 6.71
C GLU A 307 -1.36 -22.86 6.07
N ILE A 308 -1.46 -22.73 4.74
CA ILE A 308 -2.75 -22.60 4.06
C ILE A 308 -3.60 -23.85 4.26
N ILE A 309 -3.00 -25.04 4.14
CA ILE A 309 -3.68 -26.32 4.37
C ILE A 309 -4.16 -26.43 5.83
N ASP A 310 -3.32 -26.03 6.79
CA ASP A 310 -3.65 -26.06 8.22
C ASP A 310 -4.82 -25.12 8.57
N ILE A 311 -4.82 -23.91 8.00
CA ILE A 311 -5.93 -22.95 8.12
C ILE A 311 -7.21 -23.52 7.52
N TYR A 312 -7.11 -24.18 6.36
CA TYR A 312 -8.24 -24.83 5.70
C TYR A 312 -8.83 -25.95 6.56
N GLN A 313 -7.99 -26.80 7.14
CA GLN A 313 -8.43 -27.90 8.01
C GLN A 313 -9.09 -27.38 9.29
N THR A 314 -8.59 -26.28 9.86
CA THR A 314 -9.09 -25.73 11.13
C THR A 314 -10.35 -24.88 10.99
N ASN A 315 -10.40 -23.99 9.99
CA ASN A 315 -11.43 -22.96 9.87
C ASN A 315 -12.23 -23.03 8.55
N GLY A 316 -11.94 -24.02 7.70
CA GLY A 316 -12.53 -24.16 6.37
C GLY A 316 -12.24 -22.98 5.44
N ILE A 317 -13.06 -22.85 4.39
CA ILE A 317 -12.96 -21.80 3.37
C ILE A 317 -13.13 -20.39 3.99
N ARG A 318 -13.96 -20.26 5.03
CA ARG A 318 -14.16 -18.99 5.74
C ARG A 318 -12.89 -18.49 6.42
N GLY A 319 -12.00 -19.38 6.85
CA GLY A 319 -10.68 -19.02 7.38
C GLY A 319 -9.76 -18.39 6.34
N ILE A 320 -9.74 -18.95 5.13
CA ILE A 320 -8.88 -18.49 4.02
C ILE A 320 -9.28 -17.12 3.48
N PHE A 321 -10.59 -16.82 3.47
CA PHE A 321 -11.12 -15.53 3.00
C PHE A 321 -11.48 -14.57 4.15
N ARG A 322 -10.99 -14.84 5.36
CA ARG A 322 -11.24 -13.98 6.51
C ARG A 322 -10.60 -12.60 6.27
N GLY A 323 -11.42 -11.55 6.37
CA GLY A 323 -10.96 -10.17 6.15
C GLY A 323 -11.00 -9.72 4.68
N LEU A 324 -11.59 -10.49 3.76
CA LEU A 324 -11.76 -10.09 2.36
C LEU A 324 -12.50 -8.75 2.20
N VAL A 325 -13.65 -8.59 2.87
CA VAL A 325 -14.45 -7.35 2.80
C VAL A 325 -13.65 -6.10 3.21
N PRO A 326 -13.06 -6.02 4.42
CA PRO A 326 -12.26 -4.86 4.83
C PRO A 326 -10.97 -4.68 4.03
N ARG A 327 -10.57 -5.69 3.24
CA ARG A 327 -9.47 -5.57 2.27
C ARG A 327 -9.95 -4.93 0.98
N ILE A 328 -11.02 -5.44 0.36
CA ILE A 328 -11.60 -4.86 -0.86
C ILE A 328 -12.01 -3.40 -0.64
N SER A 329 -12.69 -3.11 0.48
CA SER A 329 -13.13 -1.74 0.80
C SER A 329 -11.98 -0.73 0.90
N LYS A 330 -10.75 -1.19 1.18
CA LYS A 330 -9.56 -0.35 1.22
C LYS A 330 -8.83 -0.34 -0.13
N VAL A 331 -8.61 -1.50 -0.72
CA VAL A 331 -7.77 -1.67 -1.91
C VAL A 331 -8.44 -1.08 -3.14
N ALA A 332 -9.74 -1.29 -3.32
CA ALA A 332 -10.43 -0.84 -4.53
C ALA A 332 -10.40 0.69 -4.70
N PRO A 333 -10.75 1.52 -3.69
CA PRO A 333 -10.63 2.98 -3.81
C PRO A 333 -9.18 3.44 -3.96
N ALA A 334 -8.24 2.82 -3.23
CA ALA A 334 -6.84 3.21 -3.28
C ALA A 334 -6.22 2.97 -4.66
N CYS A 335 -6.47 1.80 -5.25
CA CYS A 335 -6.01 1.46 -6.60
C CYS A 335 -6.69 2.32 -7.67
N ALA A 336 -8.00 2.56 -7.54
CA ALA A 336 -8.77 3.39 -8.48
C ALA A 336 -8.21 4.81 -8.57
N ILE A 337 -8.01 5.49 -7.42
CA ILE A 337 -7.49 6.85 -7.37
C ILE A 337 -6.04 6.91 -7.86
N MET A 338 -5.21 5.97 -7.40
CA MET A 338 -3.78 5.96 -7.73
C MET A 338 -3.58 5.83 -9.24
N VAL A 339 -4.18 4.82 -9.87
CA VAL A 339 -3.93 4.54 -11.29
C VAL A 339 -4.64 5.52 -12.21
N SER A 340 -5.86 5.96 -11.88
CA SER A 340 -6.52 7.02 -12.67
C SER A 340 -5.72 8.32 -12.67
N THR A 341 -5.19 8.73 -11.51
CA THR A 341 -4.33 9.93 -11.41
C THR A 341 -3.01 9.73 -12.15
N PHE A 342 -2.39 8.56 -11.99
CA PHE A 342 -1.13 8.26 -12.64
C PHE A 342 -1.26 8.26 -14.17
N GLU A 343 -2.25 7.56 -14.73
CA GLU A 343 -2.51 7.54 -16.17
C GLU A 343 -2.87 8.93 -16.71
N TYR A 344 -3.69 9.69 -15.99
CA TYR A 344 -3.99 11.07 -16.36
C TYR A 344 -2.70 11.93 -16.38
N GLY A 345 -1.84 11.77 -15.38
CA GLY A 345 -0.52 12.41 -15.33
C GLY A 345 0.37 12.01 -16.51
N LYS A 346 0.36 10.72 -16.91
CA LYS A 346 1.08 10.24 -18.09
C LYS A 346 0.58 10.94 -19.36
N THR A 347 -0.72 10.93 -19.60
CA THR A 347 -1.32 11.60 -20.77
C THR A 347 -1.03 13.10 -20.77
N PHE A 348 -1.08 13.76 -19.61
CA PHE A 348 -0.74 15.17 -19.46
C PHE A 348 0.71 15.47 -19.89
N PHE A 349 1.68 14.72 -19.36
CA PHE A 349 3.09 14.92 -19.71
C PHE A 349 3.41 14.51 -21.17
N GLN A 350 2.73 13.51 -21.71
CA GLN A 350 2.82 13.14 -23.13
C GLN A 350 2.37 14.29 -24.02
N ASN A 351 1.22 14.92 -23.70
CA ASN A 351 0.72 16.07 -24.45
C ASN A 351 1.71 17.24 -24.44
N ILE A 352 2.35 17.53 -23.31
CA ILE A 352 3.40 18.54 -23.20
C ILE A 352 4.62 18.18 -24.07
N ASN A 353 5.08 16.93 -24.01
CA ASN A 353 6.24 16.48 -24.79
C ASN A 353 5.96 16.54 -26.30
N MET A 354 4.75 16.18 -26.72
CA MET A 354 4.31 16.31 -28.13
C MET A 354 4.31 17.76 -28.59
N GLN A 355 3.77 18.68 -27.79
CA GLN A 355 3.76 20.11 -28.13
C GLN A 355 5.18 20.69 -28.21
N ALA A 356 6.07 20.31 -27.28
CA ALA A 356 7.47 20.73 -27.31
C ALA A 356 8.19 20.22 -28.57
N HIS A 357 7.92 18.98 -28.99
CA HIS A 357 8.50 18.41 -30.19
C HIS A 357 7.97 19.08 -31.47
N LYS A 358 6.67 19.42 -31.52
CA LYS A 358 6.10 20.17 -32.65
C LYS A 358 6.76 21.54 -32.80
N LYS A 359 6.90 22.29 -31.70
CA LYS A 359 7.59 23.60 -31.68
C LYS A 359 9.04 23.49 -32.16
N LYS A 360 9.79 22.49 -31.67
CA LYS A 360 11.18 22.27 -32.09
C LYS A 360 11.30 21.97 -33.59
N ASN A 361 10.37 21.18 -34.14
CA ASN A 361 10.36 20.90 -35.58
C ASN A 361 10.03 22.16 -36.40
N GLU A 362 9.09 22.98 -35.94
CA GLU A 362 8.75 24.27 -36.57
C GLU A 362 9.92 25.26 -36.55
N GLU A 363 10.76 25.23 -35.50
CA GLU A 363 11.98 26.04 -35.40
C GLU A 363 13.11 25.55 -36.32
N ILE A 364 13.19 24.24 -36.60
CA ILE A 364 14.20 23.67 -37.53
C ILE A 364 13.82 23.94 -39.00
N LEU A 365 12.53 24.10 -39.28
CA LEU A 365 12.00 24.38 -40.62
C LEU A 365 12.05 25.87 -41.00
N LYS A 366 12.33 26.75 -40.04
CA LYS A 366 12.56 28.20 -40.24
C LYS A 366 14.06 28.48 -40.26
#